data_AF-A0A945N2L5-F1
#
_entry.id   AF-A0A945N2L5-F1
#
_cell.length_a   1.000
_cell.length_b   1.000
_cell.length_c   1.000
_cell.angle_alpha   90.00
_cell.angle_beta   90.00
_cell.angle_gamma   90.00
#
_symmetry.space_group_name_H-M   'P 1'
#
loop_
_entity.id
_entity.type
_entity.pdbx_description
1 polymer ?
#
loop_
_entity_poly.entity_id
_entity_poly.type
_entity_poly.pdbx_seq_one_letter_code
_entity_poly.pdbx_strand_id
1 'polypeptide(L)'
;MNPAMFDEIRPGFGKNIVNYYKYMRSNDVFATYTVLPPQGARKPELYEREGMKVPTLRVTDEDDQGVTLNGMKMLGTSAVYANETWVGNLLPLAPNQVKESITCAVPLNAPGVTMWSRKPFERYAVSEFDNPLSWRFDETDAMVIFEDVKVPWEKVFVHDNAEMSRGIYVQSPSHSMGNHQSNIRFLEKLKFIVGLAHKIVETNGVGHIPAVQGELGKLAARMAGLEAMIHGQVQNAEEVVPGYLNINRRYMYAALHWCTTNYADVCDIVRELMGGGPFQMPADISVIGDEKMRQTFEDYWSVPGQSALDRMKLLKLAWDLLGSEFAGRHSQYEKFYAGPGFVVTNYSYLNAPWEALDGLVDDVLDSYDVPKDMKIRTVQD
;
A
#
# COMPACT_ATOMS: atom_id res chain seq x y z
N MET A 1 -17.87 3.23 -12.89
CA MET A 1 -17.48 4.66 -12.76
C MET A 1 -18.77 5.47 -12.68
N ASN A 2 -18.84 6.53 -11.87
CA ASN A 2 -20.02 7.42 -11.77
C ASN A 2 -19.66 8.82 -12.31
N PRO A 3 -19.78 9.08 -13.63
CA PRO A 3 -19.44 10.39 -14.20
C PRO A 3 -20.32 11.53 -13.70
N ALA A 4 -21.59 11.26 -13.37
CA ALA A 4 -22.54 12.28 -12.91
C ALA A 4 -22.06 12.97 -11.62
N MET A 5 -21.42 12.22 -10.72
CA MET A 5 -20.78 12.76 -9.51
C MET A 5 -19.76 13.86 -9.81
N PHE A 6 -19.06 13.81 -10.94
CA PHE A 6 -18.10 14.84 -11.34
C PHE A 6 -18.82 16.06 -11.94
N ASP A 7 -19.93 15.87 -12.64
CA ASP A 7 -20.74 16.98 -13.17
C ASP A 7 -21.43 17.80 -12.06
N GLU A 8 -21.70 17.20 -10.89
CA GLU A 8 -22.15 17.90 -9.68
C GLU A 8 -21.10 18.90 -9.15
N ILE A 9 -19.81 18.65 -9.42
CA ILE A 9 -18.72 19.57 -9.05
C ILE A 9 -18.68 20.73 -10.03
N ARG A 10 -18.60 20.41 -11.33
CA ARG A 10 -18.65 21.40 -12.41
C ARG A 10 -19.18 20.73 -13.69
N PRO A 11 -20.15 21.34 -14.39
CA PRO A 11 -20.66 20.79 -15.64
C PRO A 11 -19.53 20.51 -16.64
N GLY A 12 -19.46 19.28 -17.15
CA GLY A 12 -18.45 18.82 -18.11
C GLY A 12 -17.34 17.99 -17.48
N PHE A 13 -17.14 18.02 -16.17
CA PHE A 13 -16.11 17.19 -15.51
C PHE A 13 -16.42 15.69 -15.59
N GLY A 14 -17.70 15.30 -15.69
CA GLY A 14 -18.10 13.92 -16.00
C GLY A 14 -17.60 13.47 -17.37
N LYS A 15 -17.58 14.37 -18.36
CA LYS A 15 -16.98 14.09 -19.68
C LYS A 15 -15.46 13.97 -19.59
N ASN A 16 -14.80 14.82 -18.78
CA ASN A 16 -13.35 14.77 -18.58
C ASN A 16 -12.90 13.41 -18.05
N ILE A 17 -13.52 12.91 -16.97
CA ILE A 17 -13.11 11.63 -16.37
C ILE A 17 -13.32 10.44 -17.32
N VAL A 18 -14.41 10.46 -18.10
CA VAL A 18 -14.69 9.43 -19.11
C VAL A 18 -13.67 9.49 -20.25
N ASN A 19 -13.30 10.69 -20.70
CA ASN A 19 -12.28 10.87 -21.73
C ASN A 19 -10.91 10.43 -21.23
N TYR A 20 -10.56 10.76 -19.98
CA TYR A 20 -9.30 10.34 -19.38
C TYR A 20 -9.23 8.82 -19.21
N TYR A 21 -10.31 8.16 -18.78
CA TYR A 21 -10.40 6.70 -18.78
C TYR A 21 -10.15 6.09 -20.16
N LYS A 22 -10.81 6.62 -21.20
CA LYS A 22 -10.63 6.15 -22.58
C LYS A 22 -9.19 6.35 -23.04
N TYR A 23 -8.59 7.50 -22.74
CA TYR A 23 -7.19 7.81 -23.05
C TYR A 23 -6.24 6.82 -22.36
N MET A 24 -6.36 6.63 -21.04
CA MET A 24 -5.51 5.69 -20.30
C MET A 24 -5.62 4.27 -20.87
N ARG A 25 -6.85 3.80 -21.10
CA ARG A 25 -7.12 2.47 -21.65
C ARG A 25 -6.56 2.30 -23.06
N SER A 26 -6.69 3.30 -23.92
CA SER A 26 -6.28 3.21 -25.33
C SER A 26 -4.77 3.37 -25.53
N ASN A 27 -4.05 3.96 -24.58
CA ASN A 27 -2.62 4.25 -24.72
C ASN A 27 -1.75 3.52 -23.69
N ASP A 28 -2.33 2.61 -22.89
CA ASP A 28 -1.64 1.86 -21.84
C ASP A 28 -0.83 2.76 -20.90
N VAL A 29 -1.48 3.84 -20.45
CA VAL A 29 -0.81 4.91 -19.69
C VAL A 29 -0.46 4.41 -18.30
N PHE A 30 0.83 4.43 -17.96
CA PHE A 30 1.26 4.25 -16.59
C PHE A 30 1.11 5.56 -15.83
N ALA A 31 0.06 5.65 -14.99
CA ALA A 31 -0.14 6.78 -14.10
C ALA A 31 0.24 6.42 -12.65
N THR A 32 0.98 7.30 -12.00
CA THR A 32 1.21 7.24 -10.54
C THR A 32 0.25 8.17 -9.79
N TYR A 33 0.15 8.05 -8.48
CA TYR A 33 -0.68 8.91 -7.63
C TYR A 33 0.19 9.79 -6.74
N THR A 34 0.04 11.11 -6.83
CA THR A 34 0.67 12.06 -5.91
C THR A 34 -0.40 12.78 -5.11
N VAL A 35 -0.79 12.16 -3.99
CA VAL A 35 -1.99 12.56 -3.24
C VAL A 35 -1.70 13.06 -1.82
N LEU A 36 -0.44 12.96 -1.37
CA LEU A 36 -0.02 13.37 -0.04
C LEU A 36 0.56 14.79 -0.07
N PRO A 37 0.03 15.73 0.73
CA PRO A 37 0.69 17.02 0.91
C PRO A 37 1.97 16.86 1.77
N PRO A 38 2.88 17.85 1.74
CA PRO A 38 4.02 17.93 2.64
C PRO A 38 3.62 17.80 4.11
N GLN A 39 4.38 17.01 4.88
CA GLN A 39 4.17 16.93 6.32
C GLN A 39 4.42 18.31 6.97
N GLY A 40 3.60 18.65 7.96
CA GLY A 40 3.68 19.95 8.66
C GLY A 40 3.04 21.12 7.92
N ALA A 41 2.86 21.05 6.59
CA ALA A 41 2.26 22.11 5.80
C ALA A 41 0.72 22.07 5.75
N ARG A 42 0.10 21.86 6.90
CA ARG A 42 -1.36 21.67 7.02
C ARG A 42 -2.15 22.97 7.20
N LYS A 43 -1.46 24.10 7.35
CA LYS A 43 -2.04 25.43 7.57
C LYS A 43 -1.40 26.44 6.62
N PRO A 44 -1.87 26.52 5.36
CA PRO A 44 -1.36 27.48 4.38
C PRO A 44 -1.33 28.92 4.90
N GLU A 45 -2.29 29.29 5.74
CA GLU A 45 -2.44 30.65 6.29
C GLU A 45 -1.25 31.07 7.15
N LEU A 46 -0.58 30.10 7.80
CA LEU A 46 0.63 30.38 8.56
C LEU A 46 1.79 30.76 7.64
N TYR A 47 1.95 30.11 6.50
CA TYR A 47 3.00 30.46 5.54
C TYR A 47 2.74 31.83 4.94
N GLU A 48 1.50 32.11 4.55
CA GLU A 48 1.09 33.40 3.99
C GLU A 48 1.33 34.55 4.97
N ARG A 49 0.98 34.38 6.25
CA ARG A 49 1.22 35.40 7.29
C ARG A 49 2.70 35.72 7.48
N GLU A 50 3.57 34.72 7.38
CA GLU A 50 5.02 34.88 7.51
C GLU A 50 5.69 35.29 6.18
N GLY A 51 4.92 35.53 5.11
CA GLY A 51 5.45 35.87 3.79
C GLY A 51 6.23 34.74 3.11
N MET A 52 5.99 33.49 3.53
CA MET A 52 6.66 32.30 3.02
C MET A 52 5.86 31.64 1.88
N LYS A 53 6.55 30.96 0.97
CA LYS A 53 5.91 30.15 -0.07
C LYS A 53 5.14 28.98 0.58
N VAL A 54 3.85 28.86 0.27
CA VAL A 54 3.04 27.71 0.68
C VAL A 54 3.57 26.47 -0.06
N PRO A 55 4.05 25.42 0.64
CA PRO A 55 4.65 24.28 -0.03
C PRO A 55 3.62 23.26 -0.54
N THR A 56 2.41 23.25 0.03
CA THR A 56 1.32 22.38 -0.42
C THR A 56 0.84 22.79 -1.81
N LEU A 57 0.70 21.82 -2.72
CA LEU A 57 0.18 22.05 -4.06
C LEU A 57 -1.18 22.75 -4.04
N ARG A 58 -1.29 23.84 -4.82
CA ARG A 58 -2.49 24.65 -4.97
C ARG A 58 -2.60 25.26 -6.36
N VAL A 59 -3.81 25.67 -6.73
CA VAL A 59 -4.08 26.52 -7.89
C VAL A 59 -3.68 27.96 -7.54
N THR A 60 -2.80 28.56 -8.33
CA THR A 60 -2.35 29.95 -8.13
C THR A 60 -2.85 30.92 -9.18
N ASP A 61 -3.32 30.42 -10.32
CA ASP A 61 -3.90 31.23 -11.39
C ASP A 61 -4.88 30.41 -12.22
N GLU A 62 -5.84 31.08 -12.84
CA GLU A 62 -6.93 30.49 -13.63
C GLU A 62 -7.27 31.36 -14.83
N ASP A 63 -7.40 30.74 -16.00
CA ASP A 63 -7.84 31.40 -17.23
C ASP A 63 -8.79 30.50 -18.05
N ASP A 64 -9.12 30.94 -19.26
CA ASP A 64 -9.97 30.21 -20.19
C ASP A 64 -9.36 28.90 -20.68
N GLN A 65 -8.04 28.74 -20.60
CA GLN A 65 -7.32 27.53 -21.03
C GLN A 65 -7.20 26.49 -19.92
N GLY A 66 -7.14 26.91 -18.65
CA GLY A 66 -7.01 25.99 -17.53
C GLY A 66 -6.54 26.63 -16.24
N VAL A 67 -5.90 25.81 -15.40
CA VAL A 67 -5.36 26.20 -14.09
C VAL A 67 -3.83 26.19 -14.12
N THR A 68 -3.21 27.02 -13.29
CA THR A 68 -1.77 27.01 -13.06
C THR A 68 -1.49 26.50 -11.65
N LEU A 69 -0.65 25.47 -11.55
CA LEU A 69 -0.34 24.79 -10.29
C LEU A 69 1.03 25.18 -9.77
N ASN A 70 1.09 25.41 -8.46
CA ASN A 70 2.33 25.63 -7.73
C ASN A 70 2.34 24.85 -6.40
N GLY A 71 3.52 24.39 -6.00
CA GLY A 71 3.75 23.67 -4.75
C GLY A 71 4.19 22.23 -5.00
N MET A 72 4.01 21.36 -4.01
CA MET A 72 4.47 19.98 -4.12
C MET A 72 3.50 18.97 -3.50
N LYS A 73 3.64 17.73 -3.98
CA LYS A 73 3.08 16.52 -3.39
C LYS A 73 4.21 15.55 -3.06
N MET A 74 4.09 14.89 -1.93
CA MET A 74 5.04 13.88 -1.47
C MET A 74 4.64 12.50 -1.98
N LEU A 75 5.61 11.58 -1.99
CA LEU A 75 5.39 10.14 -2.20
C LEU A 75 4.75 9.79 -3.55
N GLY A 76 5.23 10.39 -4.64
CA GLY A 76 5.00 9.90 -6.00
C GLY A 76 5.81 8.64 -6.25
N THR A 77 5.38 7.50 -5.70
CA THR A 77 6.02 6.21 -5.92
C THR A 77 6.03 5.88 -7.41
N SER A 78 7.20 5.53 -7.95
CA SER A 78 7.41 5.22 -9.37
C SER A 78 7.16 6.40 -10.32
N ALA A 79 7.05 7.64 -9.81
CA ALA A 79 6.84 8.83 -10.65
C ALA A 79 7.93 8.99 -11.71
N VAL A 80 9.18 8.65 -11.41
CA VAL A 80 10.28 8.74 -12.37
C VAL A 80 10.14 7.79 -13.58
N TYR A 81 9.24 6.80 -13.50
CA TYR A 81 8.97 5.82 -14.56
C TYR A 81 7.61 6.02 -15.23
N ALA A 82 6.73 6.84 -14.65
CA ALA A 82 5.35 6.99 -15.08
C ALA A 82 5.20 8.04 -16.20
N ASN A 83 4.15 7.90 -17.00
CA ASN A 83 3.80 8.86 -18.06
C ASN A 83 3.14 10.11 -17.47
N GLU A 84 2.18 9.90 -16.56
CA GLU A 84 1.41 10.96 -15.92
C GLU A 84 1.33 10.73 -14.40
N THR A 85 1.05 11.80 -13.66
CA THR A 85 0.67 11.72 -12.27
C THR A 85 -0.76 12.19 -12.05
N TRP A 86 -1.52 11.40 -11.32
CA TRP A 86 -2.80 11.78 -10.76
C TRP A 86 -2.55 12.59 -9.48
N VAL A 87 -2.71 13.91 -9.60
CA VAL A 87 -2.68 14.83 -8.47
C VAL A 87 -4.06 14.83 -7.83
N GLY A 88 -4.13 14.65 -6.51
CA GLY A 88 -5.40 14.73 -5.79
C GLY A 88 -5.25 14.71 -4.28
N ASN A 89 -6.34 14.44 -3.56
CA ASN A 89 -6.39 14.58 -2.11
C ASN A 89 -7.09 13.38 -1.45
N LEU A 90 -6.30 12.47 -0.86
CA LEU A 90 -6.85 11.39 -0.03
C LEU A 90 -7.13 11.83 1.40
N LEU A 91 -6.50 12.89 1.89
CA LEU A 91 -6.81 13.45 3.21
C LEU A 91 -7.95 14.46 3.10
N PRO A 92 -8.88 14.53 4.08
CA PRO A 92 -9.87 15.59 4.12
C PRO A 92 -9.19 16.96 4.13
N LEU A 93 -9.74 17.89 3.35
CA LEU A 93 -9.36 19.30 3.38
C LEU A 93 -10.38 20.08 4.21
N ALA A 94 -9.93 21.12 4.91
CA ALA A 94 -10.83 22.04 5.58
C ALA A 94 -11.61 22.88 4.54
N PRO A 95 -12.83 23.35 4.86
CA PRO A 95 -13.66 24.09 3.89
C PRO A 95 -13.00 25.33 3.29
N ASN A 96 -12.05 25.94 4.01
CA ASN A 96 -11.32 27.13 3.56
C ASN A 96 -10.11 26.82 2.66
N GLN A 97 -9.73 25.55 2.47
CA GLN A 97 -8.61 25.12 1.62
C GLN A 97 -9.02 24.97 0.15
N VAL A 98 -9.69 26.00 -0.38
CA VAL A 98 -10.32 25.98 -1.70
C VAL A 98 -9.27 25.83 -2.80
N LYS A 99 -8.15 26.56 -2.72
CA LYS A 99 -7.09 26.50 -3.74
C LYS A 99 -6.27 25.22 -3.73
N GLU A 100 -6.27 24.48 -2.62
CA GLU A 100 -5.65 23.14 -2.52
C GLU A 100 -6.63 22.04 -2.98
N SER A 101 -7.90 22.38 -3.20
CA SER A 101 -8.97 21.48 -3.61
C SER A 101 -8.97 21.22 -5.12
N ILE A 102 -7.86 20.68 -5.61
CA ILE A 102 -7.64 20.33 -7.01
C ILE A 102 -7.38 18.82 -7.16
N THR A 103 -8.06 18.20 -8.12
CA THR A 103 -7.71 16.87 -8.64
C THR A 103 -7.56 16.96 -10.15
N CYS A 104 -6.41 16.53 -10.67
CA CYS A 104 -6.10 16.59 -12.10
C CYS A 104 -5.05 15.55 -12.50
N ALA A 105 -4.89 15.32 -13.81
CA ALA A 105 -3.83 14.49 -14.37
C ALA A 105 -2.79 15.38 -15.06
N VAL A 106 -1.51 15.16 -14.75
CA VAL A 106 -0.39 15.99 -15.24
C VAL A 106 0.68 15.08 -15.85
N PRO A 107 1.10 15.31 -17.11
CA PRO A 107 2.28 14.65 -17.66
C PRO A 107 3.52 14.93 -16.82
N LEU A 108 4.30 13.89 -16.50
CA LEU A 108 5.47 14.04 -15.64
C LEU A 108 6.64 14.74 -16.35
N ASN A 109 6.56 14.91 -17.66
CA ASN A 109 7.48 15.72 -18.47
C ASN A 109 6.91 17.12 -18.80
N ALA A 110 5.80 17.54 -18.19
CA ALA A 110 5.26 18.87 -18.40
C ALA A 110 6.24 19.96 -17.94
N PRO A 111 6.37 21.10 -18.66
CA PRO A 111 7.18 22.23 -18.19
C PRO A 111 6.79 22.65 -16.78
N GLY A 112 7.78 22.87 -15.91
CA GLY A 112 7.56 23.23 -14.51
C GLY A 112 7.43 22.04 -13.54
N VAL A 113 7.35 20.79 -14.04
CA VAL A 113 7.36 19.59 -13.19
C VAL A 113 8.79 19.16 -12.92
N THR A 114 9.15 19.03 -11.63
CA THR A 114 10.43 18.47 -11.19
C THR A 114 10.20 17.35 -10.17
N MET A 115 10.98 16.27 -10.27
CA MET A 115 10.88 15.12 -9.37
C MET A 115 12.15 14.96 -8.54
N TRP A 116 12.00 14.94 -7.22
CA TRP A 116 13.11 14.72 -6.29
C TRP A 116 12.97 13.34 -5.66
N SER A 117 13.71 12.39 -6.22
CA SER A 117 13.76 11.01 -5.74
C SER A 117 14.37 10.93 -4.35
N ARG A 118 13.86 10.04 -3.50
CA ARG A 118 14.64 9.54 -2.35
C ARG A 118 15.95 8.89 -2.82
N LYS A 119 16.83 8.57 -1.87
CA LYS A 119 18.02 7.75 -2.14
C LYS A 119 17.58 6.43 -2.83
N PRO A 120 18.02 6.16 -4.07
CA PRO A 120 17.70 4.90 -4.76
C PRO A 120 18.48 3.76 -4.11
N PHE A 121 17.85 2.62 -3.89
CA PHE A 121 18.49 1.43 -3.32
C PHE A 121 19.22 0.62 -4.40
N GLU A 122 18.67 0.57 -5.62
CA GLU A 122 19.29 -0.11 -6.77
C GLU A 122 20.74 0.35 -7.01
N ARG A 123 21.02 1.66 -6.92
CA ARG A 123 22.39 2.19 -7.09
C ARG A 123 23.41 1.67 -6.08
N TYR A 124 22.95 1.11 -4.96
CA TYR A 124 23.81 0.52 -3.91
C TYR A 124 23.69 -1.01 -3.86
N ALA A 125 22.83 -1.61 -4.67
CA ALA A 125 22.83 -3.04 -4.92
C ALA A 125 24.00 -3.34 -5.87
N VAL A 126 25.20 -3.56 -5.33
CA VAL A 126 26.42 -3.69 -6.15
C VAL A 126 26.48 -4.97 -6.99
N SER A 127 25.64 -5.96 -6.67
CA SER A 127 25.63 -7.28 -7.28
C SER A 127 24.20 -7.83 -7.23
N GLU A 128 23.68 -8.29 -8.37
CA GLU A 128 22.37 -8.95 -8.42
C GLU A 128 22.35 -10.21 -7.56
N PHE A 129 23.48 -10.92 -7.44
CA PHE A 129 23.56 -12.10 -6.59
C PHE A 129 23.33 -11.76 -5.11
N ASP A 130 23.91 -10.64 -4.66
CA ASP A 130 23.86 -10.22 -3.26
C ASP A 130 22.57 -9.46 -2.91
N ASN A 131 21.95 -8.83 -3.91
CA ASN A 131 20.82 -7.92 -3.78
C ASN A 131 19.75 -8.15 -4.87
N PRO A 132 19.21 -9.38 -5.00
CA PRO A 132 18.39 -9.74 -6.16
C PRO A 132 17.07 -8.98 -6.26
N LEU A 133 16.54 -8.48 -5.14
CA LEU A 133 15.28 -7.73 -5.13
C LEU A 133 15.51 -6.24 -5.33
N SER A 134 16.41 -5.65 -4.56
CA SER A 134 16.74 -4.23 -4.66
C SER A 134 17.40 -3.87 -6.00
N TRP A 135 18.09 -4.81 -6.66
CA TRP A 135 18.61 -4.64 -8.02
C TRP A 135 17.52 -4.44 -9.08
N ARG A 136 16.33 -5.06 -8.92
CA ARG A 136 15.31 -5.12 -10.00
C ARG A 136 14.00 -4.44 -9.67
N PHE A 137 13.65 -4.32 -8.39
CA PHE A 137 12.30 -4.00 -7.95
C PHE A 137 12.23 -2.76 -7.06
N ASP A 138 13.28 -1.93 -7.06
CA ASP A 138 13.26 -0.67 -6.31
C ASP A 138 12.36 0.40 -6.97
N GLU A 139 11.17 0.58 -6.40
CA GLU A 139 10.25 1.66 -6.77
C GLU A 139 10.61 2.94 -5.99
N THR A 140 11.20 3.94 -6.65
CA THR A 140 11.58 5.17 -5.94
C THR A 140 10.36 5.99 -5.52
N ASP A 141 10.41 6.53 -4.29
CA ASP A 141 9.44 7.48 -3.78
C ASP A 141 9.96 8.89 -4.05
N ALA A 142 9.29 9.64 -4.93
CA ALA A 142 9.71 10.99 -5.30
C ALA A 142 8.78 12.07 -4.71
N MET A 143 9.37 13.21 -4.35
CA MET A 143 8.61 14.45 -4.20
C MET A 143 8.37 15.01 -5.60
N VAL A 144 7.13 15.36 -5.92
CA VAL A 144 6.78 15.97 -7.22
C VAL A 144 6.46 17.43 -6.98
N ILE A 145 7.26 18.30 -7.59
CA ILE A 145 7.25 19.74 -7.44
C ILE A 145 6.70 20.35 -8.74
N PHE A 146 5.81 21.32 -8.58
CA PHE A 146 5.12 22.02 -9.64
C PHE A 146 5.46 23.50 -9.51
N GLU A 147 6.05 24.06 -10.56
CA GLU A 147 6.39 25.47 -10.69
C GLU A 147 5.75 26.03 -11.96
N ASP A 148 4.69 26.81 -11.80
CA ASP A 148 3.91 27.39 -12.89
C ASP A 148 3.43 26.36 -13.94
N VAL A 149 2.99 25.19 -13.47
CA VAL A 149 2.55 24.09 -14.33
C VAL A 149 1.13 24.37 -14.82
N LYS A 150 0.98 24.57 -16.13
CA LYS A 150 -0.33 24.75 -16.76
C LYS A 150 -1.03 23.41 -16.97
N VAL A 151 -2.25 23.28 -16.46
CA VAL A 151 -3.11 22.10 -16.64
C VAL A 151 -4.41 22.51 -17.33
N PRO A 152 -4.72 21.94 -18.50
CA PRO A 152 -5.90 22.34 -19.25
C PRO A 152 -7.19 21.81 -18.60
N TRP A 153 -8.32 22.50 -18.79
CA TRP A 153 -9.58 22.17 -18.14
C TRP A 153 -10.05 20.73 -18.38
N GLU A 154 -9.75 20.12 -19.53
CA GLU A 154 -10.08 18.72 -19.85
C GLU A 154 -9.35 17.67 -18.99
N LYS A 155 -8.27 18.06 -18.31
CA LYS A 155 -7.48 17.21 -17.39
C LYS A 155 -7.79 17.51 -15.91
N VAL A 156 -8.76 18.39 -15.63
CA VAL A 156 -9.23 18.73 -14.28
C VAL A 156 -10.51 17.94 -13.96
N PHE A 157 -10.55 17.35 -12.76
CA PHE A 157 -11.64 16.50 -12.29
C PHE A 157 -12.29 17.00 -10.99
N VAL A 158 -11.55 17.76 -10.17
CA VAL A 158 -12.08 18.49 -9.01
C VAL A 158 -11.39 19.84 -8.98
N HIS A 159 -12.15 20.91 -8.75
CA HIS A 159 -11.64 22.28 -8.64
C HIS A 159 -12.50 23.04 -7.64
N ASP A 160 -11.87 23.77 -6.71
CA ASP A 160 -12.53 24.64 -5.70
C ASP A 160 -13.65 23.93 -4.89
N ASN A 161 -13.55 22.61 -4.70
CA ASN A 161 -14.51 21.82 -3.93
C ASN A 161 -13.80 20.91 -2.92
N ALA A 162 -13.70 21.39 -1.67
CA ALA A 162 -12.98 20.71 -0.59
C ALA A 162 -13.63 19.38 -0.17
N GLU A 163 -14.96 19.30 -0.19
CA GLU A 163 -15.69 18.08 0.13
C GLU A 163 -15.42 16.99 -0.91
N MET A 164 -15.61 17.33 -2.19
CA MET A 164 -15.42 16.39 -3.28
C MET A 164 -13.96 16.05 -3.55
N SER A 165 -13.01 16.86 -3.06
CA SER A 165 -11.58 16.55 -3.11
C SER A 165 -11.24 15.18 -2.52
N ARG A 166 -11.91 14.77 -1.43
CA ARG A 166 -11.86 13.40 -0.91
C ARG A 166 -13.05 12.56 -1.37
N GLY A 167 -14.22 13.18 -1.53
CA GLY A 167 -15.49 12.52 -1.88
C GLY A 167 -15.37 11.61 -3.09
N ILE A 168 -14.68 12.04 -4.16
CA ILE A 168 -14.53 11.24 -5.39
C ILE A 168 -13.89 9.87 -5.16
N TYR A 169 -13.07 9.70 -4.11
CA TYR A 169 -12.39 8.45 -3.82
C TYR A 169 -13.24 7.49 -3.00
N VAL A 170 -13.96 8.02 -2.02
CA VAL A 170 -14.69 7.22 -1.01
C VAL A 170 -16.16 7.00 -1.34
N GLN A 171 -16.77 7.90 -2.11
CA GLN A 171 -18.14 7.76 -2.60
C GLN A 171 -18.20 6.97 -3.92
N SER A 172 -17.08 6.86 -4.63
CA SER A 172 -16.95 5.98 -5.79
C SER A 172 -16.23 4.68 -5.43
N PRO A 173 -16.28 3.65 -6.29
CA PRO A 173 -15.47 2.45 -6.13
C PRO A 173 -13.94 2.66 -6.20
N SER A 174 -13.44 3.88 -6.41
CA SER A 174 -12.00 4.15 -6.60
C SER A 174 -11.17 3.62 -5.42
N HIS A 175 -11.54 3.95 -4.18
CA HIS A 175 -10.79 3.51 -3.01
C HIS A 175 -10.90 1.98 -2.79
N SER A 176 -12.09 1.40 -2.96
CA SER A 176 -12.30 -0.04 -2.74
C SER A 176 -11.61 -0.90 -3.80
N MET A 177 -11.73 -0.54 -5.07
CA MET A 177 -11.10 -1.27 -6.17
C MET A 177 -9.59 -1.11 -6.17
N GLY A 178 -9.08 0.09 -5.83
CA GLY A 178 -7.65 0.31 -5.66
C GLY A 178 -7.07 -0.61 -4.58
N ASN A 179 -7.70 -0.64 -3.40
CA ASN A 179 -7.23 -1.48 -2.29
C ASN A 179 -7.48 -2.99 -2.49
N HIS A 180 -8.46 -3.37 -3.32
CA HIS A 180 -8.62 -4.76 -3.75
C HIS A 180 -7.39 -5.25 -4.52
N GLN A 181 -6.88 -4.45 -5.47
CA GLN A 181 -5.63 -4.74 -6.17
C GLN A 181 -4.45 -4.86 -5.18
N SER A 182 -4.39 -3.98 -4.18
CA SER A 182 -3.34 -3.98 -3.16
C SER A 182 -3.35 -5.26 -2.31
N ASN A 183 -4.54 -5.74 -1.94
CA ASN A 183 -4.71 -7.00 -1.21
C ASN A 183 -4.22 -8.20 -2.04
N ILE A 184 -4.55 -8.25 -3.32
CA ILE A 184 -4.06 -9.29 -4.24
C ILE A 184 -2.53 -9.24 -4.35
N ARG A 185 -1.96 -8.05 -4.56
CA ARG A 185 -0.50 -7.86 -4.61
C ARG A 185 0.17 -8.30 -3.30
N PHE A 186 -0.45 -8.00 -2.15
CA PHE A 186 0.06 -8.45 -0.86
C PHE A 186 0.01 -9.98 -0.73
N LEU A 187 -1.06 -10.63 -1.18
CA LEU A 187 -1.17 -12.09 -1.18
C LEU A 187 -0.04 -12.74 -1.99
N GLU A 188 0.29 -12.21 -3.17
CA GLU A 188 1.39 -12.75 -3.98
C GLU A 188 2.75 -12.55 -3.31
N LYS A 189 2.97 -11.40 -2.66
CA LYS A 189 4.16 -11.18 -1.81
C LYS A 189 4.19 -12.16 -0.63
N LEU A 190 3.05 -12.42 0.01
CA LEU A 190 2.95 -13.35 1.12
C LEU A 190 3.26 -14.78 0.68
N LYS A 191 2.73 -15.24 -0.47
CA LYS A 191 3.07 -16.55 -1.06
C LYS A 191 4.58 -16.69 -1.25
N PHE A 192 5.24 -15.64 -1.75
CA PHE A 192 6.69 -15.62 -1.88
C PHE A 192 7.42 -15.73 -0.54
N ILE A 193 6.98 -14.96 0.48
CA ILE A 193 7.55 -15.01 1.84
C ILE A 193 7.37 -16.41 2.46
N VAL A 194 6.20 -17.03 2.35
CA VAL A 194 5.94 -18.38 2.88
C VAL A 194 6.79 -19.42 2.16
N GLY A 195 6.90 -19.34 0.83
CA GLY A 195 7.76 -20.23 0.04
C GLY A 195 9.24 -20.06 0.39
N LEU A 196 9.69 -18.84 0.65
CA LEU A 196 11.03 -18.55 1.12
C LEU A 196 11.28 -19.15 2.51
N ALA A 197 10.36 -18.96 3.45
CA ALA A 197 10.46 -19.52 4.80
C ALA A 197 10.58 -21.05 4.78
N HIS A 198 9.76 -21.71 3.95
CA HIS A 198 9.82 -23.15 3.75
C HIS A 198 11.18 -23.59 3.18
N LYS A 199 11.70 -22.88 2.16
CA LYS A 199 13.05 -23.16 1.61
C LYS A 199 14.16 -23.00 2.65
N ILE A 200 14.09 -21.98 3.49
CA ILE A 200 15.06 -21.75 4.58
C ILE A 200 15.06 -22.94 5.55
N VAL A 201 13.88 -23.40 5.96
CA VAL A 201 13.72 -24.55 6.87
C VAL A 201 14.28 -25.83 6.27
N GLU A 202 13.99 -26.10 4.99
CA GLU A 202 14.52 -27.25 4.27
C GLU A 202 16.05 -27.18 4.13
N THR A 203 16.57 -26.00 3.76
CA THR A 203 18.02 -25.78 3.62
C THR A 203 18.76 -25.98 4.95
N ASN A 204 18.16 -25.56 6.06
CA ASN A 204 18.73 -25.75 7.39
C ASN A 204 18.52 -27.18 7.95
N GLY A 205 17.72 -28.03 7.29
CA GLY A 205 17.47 -29.42 7.71
C GLY A 205 16.63 -29.53 9.00
N VAL A 206 15.89 -28.48 9.37
CA VAL A 206 15.16 -28.39 10.65
C VAL A 206 13.66 -28.59 10.53
N GLY A 207 13.16 -28.93 9.33
CA GLY A 207 11.72 -29.11 9.07
C GLY A 207 11.03 -30.23 9.82
N HIS A 208 11.79 -31.15 10.43
CA HIS A 208 11.27 -32.23 11.27
C HIS A 208 10.96 -31.78 12.71
N ILE A 209 11.41 -30.59 13.13
CA ILE A 209 11.22 -30.08 14.49
C ILE A 209 9.79 -29.54 14.64
N PRO A 210 8.98 -30.03 15.60
CA PRO A 210 7.57 -29.61 15.74
C PRO A 210 7.38 -28.10 15.94
N ALA A 211 8.28 -27.44 16.67
CA ALA A 211 8.23 -25.98 16.85
C ALA A 211 8.39 -25.23 15.52
N VAL A 212 9.31 -25.69 14.66
CA VAL A 212 9.54 -25.12 13.32
C VAL A 212 8.33 -25.35 12.40
N GLN A 213 7.76 -26.55 12.43
CA GLN A 213 6.53 -26.86 11.70
C GLN A 213 5.36 -25.98 12.17
N GLY A 214 5.28 -25.69 13.47
CA GLY A 214 4.31 -24.77 14.04
C GLY A 214 4.41 -23.37 13.45
N GLU A 215 5.61 -22.81 13.34
CA GLU A 215 5.83 -21.49 12.72
C GLU A 215 5.45 -21.47 11.23
N LEU A 216 5.85 -22.48 10.47
CA LEU A 216 5.41 -22.64 9.07
C LEU A 216 3.89 -22.79 8.96
N GLY A 217 3.27 -23.51 9.90
CA GLY A 217 1.82 -23.67 9.98
C GLY A 217 1.08 -22.36 10.22
N LYS A 218 1.61 -21.48 11.09
CA LYS A 218 1.06 -20.13 11.29
C LYS A 218 1.11 -19.30 10.00
N LEU A 219 2.24 -19.34 9.29
CA LEU A 219 2.39 -18.65 8.01
C LEU A 219 1.40 -19.17 6.95
N ALA A 220 1.26 -20.49 6.85
CA ALA A 220 0.32 -21.12 5.92
C ALA A 220 -1.14 -20.75 6.24
N ALA A 221 -1.55 -20.79 7.51
CA ALA A 221 -2.90 -20.43 7.94
C ALA A 221 -3.22 -18.96 7.65
N ARG A 222 -2.26 -18.06 7.88
CA ARG A 222 -2.36 -16.63 7.55
C ARG A 222 -2.53 -16.38 6.06
N MET A 223 -1.73 -17.06 5.23
CA MET A 223 -1.83 -16.97 3.77
C MET A 223 -3.20 -17.43 3.27
N ALA A 224 -3.67 -18.59 3.72
CA ALA A 224 -4.99 -19.11 3.37
C ALA A 224 -6.13 -18.17 3.86
N GLY A 225 -5.97 -17.57 5.04
CA GLY A 225 -6.93 -16.60 5.57
C GLY A 225 -7.06 -15.35 4.70
N LEU A 226 -5.95 -14.78 4.23
CA LEU A 226 -5.98 -13.65 3.30
C LEU A 226 -6.61 -14.02 1.95
N GLU A 227 -6.27 -15.20 1.41
CA GLU A 227 -6.87 -15.71 0.18
C GLU A 227 -8.39 -15.85 0.31
N ALA A 228 -8.87 -16.42 1.43
CA ALA A 228 -10.29 -16.52 1.73
C ALA A 228 -10.98 -15.15 1.83
N MET A 229 -10.34 -14.16 2.46
CA MET A 229 -10.88 -12.79 2.50
C MET A 229 -10.99 -12.16 1.11
N ILE A 230 -10.01 -12.39 0.23
CA ILE A 230 -10.04 -11.91 -1.16
C ILE A 230 -11.13 -12.61 -1.96
N HIS A 231 -11.32 -13.92 -1.79
CA HIS A 231 -12.45 -14.61 -2.41
C HIS A 231 -13.79 -14.07 -1.90
N GLY A 232 -13.92 -13.82 -0.59
CA GLY A 232 -15.13 -13.21 -0.01
C GLY A 232 -15.47 -11.84 -0.61
N GLN A 233 -14.46 -11.02 -0.94
CA GLN A 233 -14.64 -9.75 -1.63
C GLN A 233 -15.37 -9.89 -2.98
N VAL A 234 -15.05 -10.95 -3.73
CA VAL A 234 -15.63 -11.22 -5.05
C VAL A 234 -16.96 -11.95 -4.94
N GLN A 235 -17.04 -12.98 -4.09
CA GLN A 235 -18.24 -13.82 -3.96
C GLN A 235 -19.43 -13.05 -3.36
N ASN A 236 -19.17 -12.08 -2.49
CA ASN A 236 -20.20 -11.22 -1.90
C ASN A 236 -20.19 -9.81 -2.52
N ALA A 237 -19.93 -9.71 -3.82
CA ALA A 237 -19.89 -8.45 -4.55
C ALA A 237 -21.16 -7.60 -4.29
N GLU A 238 -20.98 -6.29 -4.28
CA GLU A 238 -22.01 -5.30 -3.97
C GLU A 238 -22.17 -4.31 -5.12
N GLU A 239 -23.33 -3.68 -5.22
CA GLU A 239 -23.58 -2.65 -6.22
C GLU A 239 -23.42 -1.27 -5.58
N VAL A 240 -22.34 -0.56 -5.93
CA VAL A 240 -22.09 0.82 -5.45
C VAL A 240 -22.51 1.86 -6.50
N VAL A 241 -22.50 1.47 -7.78
CA VAL A 241 -22.97 2.31 -8.88
C VAL A 241 -23.99 1.50 -9.68
N PRO A 242 -25.19 2.04 -9.98
CA PRO A 242 -26.22 1.32 -10.70
C PRO A 242 -25.71 0.64 -11.98
N GLY A 243 -25.95 -0.67 -12.11
CA GLY A 243 -25.52 -1.50 -13.24
C GLY A 243 -24.05 -1.95 -13.21
N TYR A 244 -23.29 -1.66 -12.15
CA TYR A 244 -21.89 -2.07 -12.01
C TYR A 244 -21.61 -2.75 -10.67
N LEU A 245 -21.00 -3.93 -10.74
CA LEU A 245 -20.50 -4.62 -9.56
C LEU A 245 -19.23 -3.97 -9.01
N ASN A 246 -19.16 -3.89 -7.70
CA ASN A 246 -18.00 -3.58 -6.90
C ASN A 246 -17.70 -4.76 -5.98
N ILE A 247 -16.44 -4.89 -5.57
CA ILE A 247 -16.05 -5.84 -4.53
C ILE A 247 -16.68 -5.48 -3.18
N ASN A 248 -16.94 -6.47 -2.35
CA ASN A 248 -17.50 -6.26 -1.02
C ASN A 248 -16.58 -5.38 -0.16
N ARG A 249 -17.06 -4.21 0.28
CA ARG A 249 -16.21 -3.26 1.02
C ARG A 249 -15.85 -3.77 2.41
N ARG A 250 -16.76 -4.47 3.10
CA ARG A 250 -16.49 -5.03 4.45
C ARG A 250 -15.31 -6.00 4.42
N TYR A 251 -15.31 -6.97 3.50
CA TYR A 251 -14.22 -7.94 3.39
C TYR A 251 -12.93 -7.33 2.86
N MET A 252 -13.02 -6.33 1.99
CA MET A 252 -11.83 -5.64 1.48
C MET A 252 -11.13 -4.83 2.57
N TYR A 253 -11.87 -4.07 3.37
CA TYR A 253 -11.28 -3.32 4.48
C TYR A 253 -10.76 -4.22 5.60
N ALA A 254 -11.40 -5.37 5.84
CA ALA A 254 -10.88 -6.40 6.73
C ALA A 254 -9.52 -6.94 6.23
N ALA A 255 -9.43 -7.30 4.94
CA ALA A 255 -8.18 -7.76 4.35
C ALA A 255 -7.08 -6.68 4.35
N LEU A 256 -7.44 -5.43 4.06
CA LEU A 256 -6.50 -4.31 4.09
C LEU A 256 -5.95 -4.07 5.50
N HIS A 257 -6.83 -4.05 6.51
CA HIS A 257 -6.43 -3.98 7.91
C HIS A 257 -5.51 -5.14 8.27
N TRP A 258 -5.86 -6.36 7.89
CA TRP A 258 -5.04 -7.54 8.13
C TRP A 258 -3.63 -7.40 7.53
N CYS A 259 -3.51 -7.00 6.26
CA CYS A 259 -2.22 -6.81 5.59
C CYS A 259 -1.33 -5.80 6.34
N THR A 260 -1.88 -4.62 6.68
CA THR A 260 -1.12 -3.54 7.34
C THR A 260 -0.68 -3.86 8.77
N THR A 261 -1.37 -4.79 9.44
CA THR A 261 -1.11 -5.16 10.85
C THR A 261 -0.32 -6.45 11.02
N ASN A 262 -0.27 -7.31 9.99
CA ASN A 262 0.39 -8.63 10.09
C ASN A 262 1.73 -8.71 9.35
N TYR A 263 2.06 -7.77 8.44
CA TYR A 263 3.30 -7.86 7.65
C TYR A 263 4.57 -7.97 8.50
N ALA A 264 4.69 -7.13 9.54
CA ALA A 264 5.87 -7.11 10.41
C ALA A 264 6.06 -8.44 11.13
N ASP A 265 5.00 -8.95 11.75
CA ASP A 265 5.03 -10.23 12.48
C ASP A 265 5.28 -11.42 11.55
N VAL A 266 4.72 -11.42 10.34
CA VAL A 266 5.05 -12.41 9.30
C VAL A 266 6.55 -12.38 8.98
N CYS A 267 7.13 -11.19 8.79
CA CYS A 267 8.57 -11.05 8.54
C CYS A 267 9.40 -11.53 9.74
N ASP A 268 8.95 -11.26 10.97
CA ASP A 268 9.64 -11.68 12.19
C ASP A 268 9.67 -13.21 12.35
N ILE A 269 8.58 -13.91 12.02
CA ILE A 269 8.58 -15.38 11.99
C ILE A 269 9.65 -15.90 11.03
N VAL A 270 9.79 -15.31 9.83
CA VAL A 270 10.82 -15.75 8.87
C VAL A 270 12.23 -15.41 9.37
N ARG A 271 12.42 -14.27 10.04
CA ARG A 271 13.70 -13.92 10.68
C ARG A 271 14.08 -14.95 11.75
N GLU A 272 13.15 -15.37 12.58
CA GLU A 272 13.38 -16.39 13.61
C GLU A 272 13.77 -17.74 12.99
N LEU A 273 13.05 -18.18 11.95
CA LEU A 273 13.36 -19.42 11.21
C LEU A 273 14.73 -19.40 10.53
N MET A 274 15.18 -18.22 10.14
CA MET A 274 16.48 -17.99 9.49
C MET A 274 17.64 -17.89 10.50
N GLY A 275 17.35 -17.46 11.74
CA GLY A 275 18.35 -17.18 12.76
C GLY A 275 19.44 -16.23 12.26
N GLY A 276 20.68 -16.44 12.72
CA GLY A 276 21.85 -15.67 12.31
C GLY A 276 22.41 -16.01 10.92
N GLY A 277 21.73 -16.84 10.12
CA GLY A 277 22.24 -17.41 8.87
C GLY A 277 22.86 -16.39 7.90
N PRO A 278 22.19 -15.26 7.56
CA PRO A 278 22.73 -14.26 6.64
C PRO A 278 24.07 -13.69 7.06
N PHE A 279 24.32 -13.56 8.36
CA PHE A 279 25.56 -13.00 8.90
C PHE A 279 26.70 -14.02 8.97
N GLN A 280 26.40 -15.29 8.74
CA GLN A 280 27.39 -16.36 8.68
C GLN A 280 27.96 -16.53 7.27
N MET A 281 27.41 -15.84 6.26
CA MET A 281 27.92 -15.87 4.89
C MET A 281 29.02 -14.82 4.69
N PRO A 282 29.93 -15.02 3.72
CA PRO A 282 30.89 -14.00 3.30
C PRO A 282 30.21 -12.67 2.93
N ALA A 283 31.00 -11.60 2.96
CA ALA A 283 30.52 -10.24 2.70
C ALA A 283 29.72 -10.14 1.40
N ASP A 284 30.24 -10.74 0.32
CA ASP A 284 29.61 -10.73 -1.00
C ASP A 284 30.16 -11.85 -1.89
N ILE A 285 29.61 -11.96 -3.10
CA ILE A 285 29.94 -13.01 -4.05
C ILE A 285 31.41 -12.99 -4.51
N SER A 286 32.19 -11.93 -4.28
CA SER A 286 33.62 -11.89 -4.68
C SER A 286 34.46 -13.02 -4.07
N VAL A 287 34.00 -13.70 -3.02
CA VAL A 287 34.64 -14.90 -2.44
C VAL A 287 34.91 -16.00 -3.47
N ILE A 288 34.12 -16.09 -4.55
CA ILE A 288 34.33 -17.09 -5.62
C ILE A 288 35.36 -16.65 -6.67
N GLY A 289 35.82 -15.39 -6.63
CA GLY A 289 36.72 -14.81 -7.61
C GLY A 289 38.19 -15.25 -7.46
N ASP A 290 38.60 -15.64 -6.25
CA ASP A 290 39.90 -16.25 -5.98
C ASP A 290 39.73 -17.76 -5.75
N GLU A 291 40.55 -18.58 -6.43
CA GLU A 291 40.40 -20.04 -6.41
C GLU A 291 40.56 -20.64 -5.01
N LYS A 292 41.50 -20.09 -4.20
CA LYS A 292 41.74 -20.60 -2.85
C LYS A 292 40.61 -20.21 -1.91
N MET A 293 40.11 -18.98 -2.00
CA MET A 293 38.93 -18.54 -1.24
C MET A 293 37.70 -19.34 -1.63
N ARG A 294 37.49 -19.56 -2.93
CA ARG A 294 36.39 -20.38 -3.44
C ARG A 294 36.42 -21.79 -2.88
N GLN A 295 37.57 -22.47 -2.95
CA GLN A 295 37.70 -23.82 -2.40
C GLN A 295 37.41 -23.85 -0.90
N THR A 296 37.96 -22.88 -0.15
CA THR A 296 37.72 -22.74 1.30
C THR A 296 36.23 -22.51 1.58
N PHE A 297 35.57 -21.67 0.79
CA PHE A 297 34.15 -21.38 0.93
C PHE A 297 33.32 -22.64 0.68
N GLU A 298 33.59 -23.38 -0.40
CA GLU A 298 32.89 -24.63 -0.68
C GLU A 298 33.12 -25.68 0.41
N ASP A 299 34.34 -25.83 0.93
CA ASP A 299 34.69 -26.84 1.94
C ASP A 299 33.96 -26.61 3.28
N TYR A 300 33.86 -25.36 3.73
CA TYR A 300 33.33 -25.03 5.07
C TYR A 300 31.85 -24.60 5.08
N TRP A 301 31.31 -24.11 3.96
CA TRP A 301 29.91 -23.67 3.87
C TRP A 301 28.99 -24.65 3.13
N SER A 302 29.50 -25.72 2.53
CA SER A 302 28.64 -26.77 2.00
C SER A 302 28.09 -27.68 3.11
N VAL A 303 26.91 -28.25 2.88
CA VAL A 303 26.35 -29.34 3.70
C VAL A 303 25.92 -30.47 2.78
N PRO A 304 25.69 -31.70 3.29
CA PRO A 304 25.23 -32.80 2.46
C PRO A 304 24.01 -32.40 1.59
N GLY A 305 24.17 -32.48 0.27
CA GLY A 305 23.13 -32.16 -0.71
C GLY A 305 22.98 -30.67 -1.09
N GLN A 306 23.79 -29.76 -0.53
CA GLN A 306 23.69 -28.32 -0.82
C GLN A 306 25.07 -27.66 -0.90
N SER A 307 25.35 -26.96 -2.00
CA SER A 307 26.59 -26.21 -2.17
C SER A 307 26.63 -24.96 -1.28
N ALA A 308 27.83 -24.45 -0.99
CA ALA A 308 27.98 -23.18 -0.28
C ALA A 308 27.31 -22.03 -1.05
N LEU A 309 27.44 -22.04 -2.38
CA LEU A 309 26.87 -21.03 -3.26
C LEU A 309 25.33 -21.01 -3.23
N ASP A 310 24.66 -22.15 -3.27
CA ASP A 310 23.20 -22.23 -3.24
C ASP A 310 22.63 -21.72 -1.91
N ARG A 311 23.29 -22.06 -0.80
CA ARG A 311 22.93 -21.57 0.53
C ARG A 311 23.09 -20.06 0.63
N MET A 312 24.22 -19.53 0.15
CA MET A 312 24.46 -18.09 0.13
C MET A 312 23.43 -17.36 -0.72
N LYS A 313 23.10 -17.89 -1.90
CA LYS A 313 22.08 -17.33 -2.79
C LYS A 313 20.72 -17.21 -2.11
N LEU A 314 20.29 -18.26 -1.40
CA LEU A 314 19.04 -18.25 -0.64
C LEU A 314 19.05 -17.19 0.47
N LEU A 315 20.13 -17.12 1.24
CA LEU A 315 20.23 -16.20 2.38
C LEU A 315 20.40 -14.74 1.95
N LYS A 316 21.06 -14.46 0.82
CA LYS A 316 21.13 -13.11 0.23
C LYS A 316 19.75 -12.65 -0.21
N LEU A 317 18.98 -13.52 -0.88
CA LEU A 317 17.58 -13.24 -1.22
C LEU A 317 16.73 -12.96 0.04
N ALA A 318 16.87 -13.80 1.08
CA ALA A 318 16.11 -13.63 2.31
C ALA A 318 16.47 -12.33 3.04
N TRP A 319 17.76 -12.00 3.10
CA TRP A 319 18.23 -10.76 3.71
C TRP A 319 17.78 -9.53 2.93
N ASP A 320 17.77 -9.57 1.60
CA ASP A 320 17.29 -8.46 0.79
C ASP A 320 15.78 -8.24 0.94
N LEU A 321 15.01 -9.28 1.29
CA LEU A 321 13.58 -9.18 1.58
C LEU A 321 13.28 -8.68 3.01
N LEU A 322 14.15 -8.99 3.98
CA LEU A 322 13.83 -8.87 5.41
C LEU A 322 14.73 -7.91 6.19
N GLY A 323 15.95 -7.63 5.73
CA GLY A 323 16.98 -6.94 6.52
C GLY A 323 17.72 -5.80 5.81
N SER A 324 17.58 -5.66 4.49
CA SER A 324 18.20 -4.56 3.74
C SER A 324 17.43 -3.23 3.86
N GLU A 325 18.01 -2.13 3.36
CA GLU A 325 17.31 -0.84 3.22
C GLU A 325 16.01 -0.96 2.40
N PHE A 326 16.03 -1.81 1.35
CA PHE A 326 14.85 -2.13 0.55
C PHE A 326 13.76 -2.82 1.40
N ALA A 327 14.16 -3.79 2.24
CA ALA A 327 13.25 -4.43 3.19
C ALA A 327 12.70 -3.45 4.24
N GLY A 328 13.55 -2.54 4.74
CA GLY A 328 13.16 -1.49 5.68
C GLY A 328 12.09 -0.57 5.08
N ARG A 329 12.30 -0.11 3.85
CA ARG A 329 11.27 0.62 3.10
C ARG A 329 10.01 -0.20 2.95
N HIS A 330 10.10 -1.46 2.52
CA HIS A 330 8.92 -2.32 2.31
C HIS A 330 8.13 -2.53 3.60
N SER A 331 8.81 -2.64 4.75
CA SER A 331 8.16 -2.73 6.05
C SER A 331 7.37 -1.47 6.39
N GLN A 332 7.94 -0.29 6.12
CA GLN A 332 7.24 0.99 6.29
C GLN A 332 6.09 1.16 5.29
N TYR A 333 6.32 0.76 4.04
CA TYR A 333 5.34 0.82 2.97
C TYR A 333 4.11 -0.02 3.30
N GLU A 334 4.26 -1.31 3.64
CA GLU A 334 3.12 -2.18 3.94
C GLU A 334 2.35 -1.72 5.19
N LYS A 335 3.05 -1.13 6.17
CA LYS A 335 2.44 -0.62 7.40
C LYS A 335 1.57 0.62 7.17
N PHE A 336 1.96 1.50 6.25
CA PHE A 336 1.29 2.78 6.01
C PHE A 336 0.67 2.91 4.62
N TYR A 337 0.58 1.81 3.88
CA TYR A 337 0.17 1.76 2.47
C TYR A 337 -1.12 2.53 2.20
N ALA A 338 -2.16 2.28 3.01
CA ALA A 338 -3.46 2.92 2.89
C ALA A 338 -3.69 4.06 3.90
N GLY A 339 -2.61 4.56 4.51
CA GLY A 339 -2.62 5.62 5.51
C GLY A 339 -2.32 5.16 6.94
N PRO A 340 -2.48 6.06 7.92
CA PRO A 340 -2.23 5.75 9.33
C PRO A 340 -3.11 4.62 9.84
N GLY A 341 -2.57 3.78 10.73
CA GLY A 341 -3.25 2.57 11.21
C GLY A 341 -4.67 2.81 11.75
N PHE A 342 -4.90 3.89 12.51
CA PHE A 342 -6.24 4.20 13.03
C PHE A 342 -7.26 4.49 11.92
N VAL A 343 -6.84 5.09 10.79
CA VAL A 343 -7.72 5.35 9.64
C VAL A 343 -8.08 4.03 8.97
N VAL A 344 -7.09 3.15 8.75
CA VAL A 344 -7.31 1.84 8.14
C VAL A 344 -8.24 0.98 8.99
N THR A 345 -8.03 0.94 10.31
CA THR A 345 -8.92 0.25 11.26
C THR A 345 -10.34 0.83 11.24
N ASN A 346 -10.47 2.15 11.15
CA ASN A 346 -11.78 2.80 11.14
C ASN A 346 -12.62 2.40 9.91
N TYR A 347 -12.01 2.07 8.77
CA TYR A 347 -12.79 1.57 7.62
C TYR A 347 -13.51 0.25 7.94
N SER A 348 -12.88 -0.65 8.70
CA SER A 348 -13.54 -1.88 9.16
C SER A 348 -14.70 -1.58 10.11
N TYR A 349 -14.56 -0.59 11.00
CA TYR A 349 -15.64 -0.14 11.88
C TYR A 349 -16.82 0.41 11.07
N LEU A 350 -16.56 1.28 10.09
CA LEU A 350 -17.61 1.90 9.26
C LEU A 350 -18.37 0.90 8.37
N ASN A 351 -17.77 -0.25 8.06
CA ASN A 351 -18.37 -1.25 7.17
C ASN A 351 -18.82 -2.51 7.91
N ALA A 352 -18.79 -2.51 9.25
CA ALA A 352 -19.39 -3.57 10.05
C ALA A 352 -20.91 -3.36 10.14
N PRO A 353 -21.72 -4.43 10.02
CA PRO A 353 -23.17 -4.33 10.09
C PRO A 353 -23.63 -4.28 11.56
N TRP A 354 -23.30 -3.20 12.26
CA TRP A 354 -23.53 -3.07 13.71
C TRP A 354 -24.97 -3.33 14.11
N GLU A 355 -25.95 -2.75 13.42
CA GLU A 355 -27.38 -2.99 13.69
C GLU A 355 -27.75 -4.48 13.68
N ALA A 356 -27.21 -5.25 12.73
CA ALA A 356 -27.48 -6.69 12.66
C ALA A 356 -26.74 -7.48 13.74
N LEU A 357 -25.56 -7.02 14.18
CA LEU A 357 -24.79 -7.64 15.26
C LEU A 357 -25.40 -7.36 16.63
N ASP A 358 -25.86 -6.12 16.84
CA ASP A 358 -26.54 -5.69 18.06
C ASP A 358 -27.88 -6.40 18.20
N GLY A 359 -28.64 -6.54 17.10
CA GLY A 359 -29.89 -7.31 17.10
C GLY A 359 -29.75 -8.76 17.57
N LEU A 360 -28.63 -9.44 17.28
CA LEU A 360 -28.38 -10.79 17.81
C LEU A 360 -28.26 -10.82 19.34
N VAL A 361 -27.72 -9.75 19.92
CA VAL A 361 -27.60 -9.60 21.38
C VAL A 361 -28.96 -9.22 21.97
N ASP A 362 -29.65 -8.26 21.36
CA ASP A 362 -30.96 -7.80 21.79
C ASP A 362 -31.98 -8.95 21.82
N ASP A 363 -31.98 -9.83 20.81
CA ASP A 363 -32.84 -11.03 20.79
C ASP A 363 -32.64 -11.93 22.03
N VAL A 364 -31.40 -12.04 22.51
CA VAL A 364 -31.09 -12.80 23.72
C VAL A 364 -31.50 -12.02 24.97
N LEU A 365 -31.22 -10.72 25.02
CA LEU A 365 -31.61 -9.85 26.14
C LEU A 365 -33.13 -9.84 26.36
N ASP A 366 -33.91 -9.76 25.29
CA ASP A 366 -35.37 -9.76 25.33
C ASP A 366 -35.97 -11.12 25.71
N SER A 367 -35.19 -12.20 25.61
CA SER A 367 -35.64 -13.57 25.93
C SER A 367 -35.74 -13.84 27.44
N TYR A 368 -35.16 -12.99 28.27
CA TYR A 368 -35.17 -13.13 29.72
C TYR A 368 -35.46 -11.80 30.43
N ASP A 369 -35.98 -11.90 31.64
CA ASP A 369 -36.28 -10.74 32.48
C ASP A 369 -35.97 -11.09 33.94
N VAL A 370 -36.05 -10.09 34.82
CA VAL A 370 -35.94 -10.28 36.27
C VAL A 370 -36.92 -11.39 36.71
N PRO A 371 -36.44 -12.46 37.37
CA PRO A 371 -37.30 -13.57 37.76
C PRO A 371 -38.43 -13.09 38.69
N LYS A 372 -39.69 -13.33 38.28
CA LYS A 372 -40.88 -12.89 39.04
C LYS A 372 -40.91 -13.39 40.49
N ASP A 373 -40.31 -14.55 40.74
CA ASP A 373 -40.31 -15.20 42.05
C ASP A 373 -38.93 -15.16 42.75
N MET A 374 -37.95 -14.42 42.23
CA MET A 374 -36.57 -14.37 42.75
C MET A 374 -35.91 -15.75 42.97
N LYS A 375 -36.34 -16.78 42.22
CA LYS A 375 -35.75 -18.12 42.28
C LYS A 375 -34.42 -18.12 41.54
N ILE A 376 -33.33 -18.06 42.31
CA ILE A 376 -31.95 -18.19 41.83
C ILE A 376 -31.47 -19.59 42.19
N ARG A 377 -30.96 -20.34 41.21
CA ARG A 377 -30.35 -21.67 41.48
C ARG A 377 -29.10 -21.49 42.33
N THR A 378 -28.95 -22.31 43.37
CA THR A 378 -27.70 -22.38 44.13
C THR A 378 -26.81 -23.48 43.56
N VAL A 379 -25.48 -23.39 43.76
CA VAL A 379 -24.49 -24.36 43.25
C VAL A 379 -24.72 -25.80 43.76
N GLN A 380 -25.65 -25.99 44.71
CA GLN A 380 -26.01 -27.29 45.28
C GLN A 380 -27.24 -27.94 44.64
N ASP A 381 -27.90 -27.27 43.68
CA ASP A 381 -28.97 -27.81 42.81
C ASP A 381 -28.43 -28.09 41.40
#